data_AF-A0A1W6ZLV8-F1
#
_entry.id   AF-A0A1W6ZLV8-F1
#
_cell.length_a   1.000
_cell.length_b   1.000
_cell.length_c   1.000
_cell.angle_alpha   90.00
_cell.angle_beta   90.00
_cell.angle_gamma   90.00
#
_symmetry.space_group_name_H-M   'P 1'
#
loop_
_entity.id
_entity.type
_entity.pdbx_description
1 polymer ?
#
loop_
_entity_poly.entity_id
_entity_poly.type
_entity_poly.pdbx_seq_one_letter_code
_entity_poly.pdbx_strand_id
1 'polypeptide(L)'
;MSTIALHQHADRGLTSPAAGKTARRWSLIASFALAFPLIFYWFLLAILVVKYGHLPNYVTPHDWIGNVLRIVKSTGSAADMVPIIIDEWLIEAGRINYDYGHGVVEWSFTIIPHKWGLVALAGALLGLNVALLLEQRIPATLAGKCIQASRFGLLTSLGSFCASVTNATVFSVVHCATPSWVGSLAVLGLDSYNLFAIEPFGPTISVLGLAALGISALLLLRDERSSDARARAAIPQEAVPC
;
A
#
# COMPACT_ATOMS: atom_id res chain seq x y z
N MET A 1 -51.97 -7.43 -43.37
CA MET A 1 -50.77 -6.57 -43.30
C MET A 1 -50.10 -6.85 -41.97
N SER A 2 -49.17 -7.80 -42.01
CA SER A 2 -48.49 -8.38 -40.87
C SER A 2 -47.05 -7.87 -40.77
N THR A 3 -46.48 -8.05 -39.58
CA THR A 3 -45.06 -8.37 -39.34
C THR A 3 -44.02 -7.31 -39.67
N ILE A 4 -43.93 -6.24 -38.86
CA ILE A 4 -42.65 -5.54 -38.61
C ILE A 4 -42.65 -4.98 -37.17
N ALA A 5 -42.51 -5.84 -36.14
CA ALA A 5 -42.23 -5.39 -34.77
C ALA A 5 -41.81 -6.56 -33.86
N LEU A 6 -40.75 -7.31 -34.18
CA LEU A 6 -40.34 -8.41 -33.26
C LEU A 6 -38.86 -8.82 -33.33
N HIS A 7 -37.95 -7.90 -33.64
CA HIS A 7 -36.52 -8.28 -33.69
C HIS A 7 -35.50 -7.27 -33.13
N GLN A 8 -35.89 -6.40 -32.18
CA GLN A 8 -34.96 -5.38 -31.65
C GLN A 8 -34.69 -5.47 -30.14
N HIS A 9 -34.96 -6.61 -29.50
CA HIS A 9 -34.75 -6.79 -28.06
C HIS A 9 -33.68 -7.84 -27.65
N ALA A 10 -32.98 -8.46 -28.60
CA ALA A 10 -32.15 -9.63 -28.30
C ALA A 10 -30.64 -9.37 -28.02
N ASP A 11 -30.11 -8.16 -28.20
CA ASP A 11 -28.65 -7.91 -28.13
C ASP A 11 -28.21 -6.79 -27.16
N ARG A 12 -28.99 -6.50 -26.11
CA ARG A 12 -28.42 -5.74 -24.97
C ARG A 12 -27.64 -6.71 -24.08
N GLY A 13 -26.35 -6.80 -24.42
CA GLY A 13 -25.32 -7.61 -23.80
C GLY A 13 -25.52 -7.85 -22.30
N LEU A 14 -25.58 -9.14 -21.97
CA LEU A 14 -25.36 -9.75 -20.68
C LEU A 14 -23.93 -9.47 -20.15
N THR A 15 -23.49 -8.22 -20.08
CA THR A 15 -22.50 -7.87 -19.06
C THR A 15 -23.25 -7.88 -17.74
N SER A 16 -23.32 -9.08 -17.15
CA SER A 16 -23.89 -9.29 -15.82
C SER A 16 -23.42 -8.17 -14.88
N PRO A 17 -24.32 -7.53 -14.10
CA PRO A 17 -23.93 -6.50 -13.14
C PRO A 17 -22.86 -6.98 -12.15
N ALA A 18 -22.63 -8.29 -12.03
CA ALA A 18 -21.51 -8.87 -11.30
C ALA A 18 -20.14 -8.60 -11.96
N ALA A 19 -20.04 -8.69 -13.29
CA ALA A 19 -18.78 -8.46 -14.02
C ALA A 19 -18.29 -7.01 -13.86
N GLY A 20 -19.21 -6.04 -13.88
CA GLY A 20 -18.89 -4.63 -13.66
C GLY A 20 -18.39 -4.32 -12.25
N LYS A 21 -18.96 -4.96 -11.22
CA LYS A 21 -18.49 -4.83 -9.83
C LYS A 21 -17.08 -5.39 -9.66
N THR A 22 -16.84 -6.60 -10.17
CA THR A 22 -15.52 -7.23 -10.10
C THR A 22 -14.45 -6.40 -10.82
N ALA A 23 -14.73 -5.89 -12.02
CA ALA A 23 -13.79 -5.05 -12.76
C ALA A 23 -13.46 -3.75 -12.00
N ARG A 24 -14.48 -3.09 -11.41
CA ARG A 24 -14.27 -1.88 -10.60
C ARG A 24 -13.43 -2.17 -9.35
N ARG A 25 -13.68 -3.29 -8.66
CA ARG A 25 -12.91 -3.72 -7.49
C ARG A 25 -11.43 -3.92 -7.84
N TRP A 26 -11.14 -4.66 -8.91
CA TRP A 26 -9.76 -4.85 -9.38
C TRP A 26 -9.10 -3.55 -9.82
N SER A 27 -9.83 -2.66 -10.49
CA SER A 27 -9.33 -1.35 -10.88
C SER A 27 -8.94 -0.50 -9.67
N LEU A 28 -9.72 -0.51 -8.60
CA LEU A 28 -9.41 0.22 -7.37
C LEU A 28 -8.19 -0.38 -6.66
N ILE A 29 -8.12 -1.70 -6.55
CA ILE A 29 -6.96 -2.39 -5.96
C ILE A 29 -5.68 -2.02 -6.72
N ALA A 30 -5.69 -2.14 -8.06
CA ALA A 30 -4.54 -1.80 -8.89
C ALA A 30 -4.16 -0.32 -8.79
N SER A 31 -5.16 0.57 -8.79
CA SER A 31 -4.93 2.02 -8.68
C SER A 31 -4.25 2.38 -7.36
N PHE A 32 -4.73 1.85 -6.23
CA PHE A 32 -4.12 2.10 -4.94
C PHE A 32 -2.77 1.39 -4.79
N ALA A 33 -2.61 0.17 -5.29
CA ALA A 33 -1.33 -0.54 -5.26
C ALA A 33 -0.21 0.23 -5.97
N LEU A 34 -0.53 0.97 -7.04
CA LEU A 34 0.42 1.78 -7.78
C LEU A 34 0.55 3.21 -7.21
N ALA A 35 -0.57 3.90 -6.98
CA ALA A 35 -0.55 5.30 -6.58
C ALA A 35 -0.05 5.51 -5.15
N PHE A 36 -0.37 4.59 -4.23
CA PHE A 36 -0.05 4.74 -2.82
C PHE A 36 1.47 4.74 -2.55
N PRO A 37 2.28 3.80 -3.07
CA PRO A 37 3.73 3.89 -2.97
C PRO A 37 4.30 5.15 -3.59
N LEU A 38 3.83 5.54 -4.78
CA LEU A 38 4.31 6.73 -5.47
C LEU A 38 4.11 7.98 -4.61
N ILE A 39 2.90 8.19 -4.08
CA ILE A 39 2.58 9.31 -3.21
C ILE A 39 3.40 9.25 -1.92
N PHE A 40 3.51 8.07 -1.31
CA PHE A 40 4.27 7.87 -0.08
C PHE A 40 5.75 8.25 -0.24
N TYR A 41 6.41 7.75 -1.28
CA TYR A 41 7.82 8.04 -1.56
C TYR A 41 8.05 9.50 -2.00
N TRP A 42 7.13 10.08 -2.77
CA TRP A 42 7.14 11.52 -3.07
C TRP A 42 7.05 12.37 -1.81
N PHE A 43 6.18 11.98 -0.87
CA PHE A 43 6.01 12.69 0.39
C PHE A 43 7.27 12.60 1.28
N LEU A 44 7.91 11.43 1.34
CA LEU A 44 9.19 11.27 2.03
C LEU A 44 10.29 12.17 1.43
N LEU A 45 10.40 12.21 0.11
CA LEU A 45 11.34 13.10 -0.57
C LEU A 45 11.03 14.58 -0.28
N ALA A 46 9.75 14.96 -0.30
CA ALA A 46 9.33 16.33 0.03
C ALA A 46 9.69 16.72 1.47
N ILE A 47 9.50 15.83 2.44
CA ILE A 47 9.92 16.06 3.84
C ILE A 47 11.42 16.33 3.91
N LEU A 48 12.24 15.57 3.18
CA LEU A 48 13.69 15.78 3.14
C LEU A 48 14.05 17.15 2.57
N VAL A 49 13.45 17.52 1.45
CA VAL A 49 13.67 18.84 0.83
C VAL A 49 13.27 19.97 1.77
N VAL A 50 12.13 19.84 2.46
CA VAL A 50 11.66 20.86 3.42
C VAL A 50 12.58 20.92 4.64
N LYS A 51 12.99 19.77 5.20
CA LYS A 51 13.86 19.72 6.39
C LYS A 51 15.24 20.32 6.12
N TYR A 52 15.85 19.93 5.00
CA TYR A 52 17.23 20.31 4.69
C TYR A 52 17.32 21.57 3.81
N GLY A 53 16.20 22.08 3.30
CA GLY A 53 16.14 23.34 2.55
C GLY A 53 16.72 23.27 1.13
N HIS A 54 17.00 22.07 0.61
CA HIS A 54 17.67 21.88 -0.67
C HIS A 54 17.06 20.72 -1.46
N LEU A 55 17.01 20.88 -2.78
CA LEU A 55 16.63 19.82 -3.72
C LEU A 55 17.76 18.77 -3.84
N PRO A 56 17.43 17.52 -4.22
CA PRO A 56 18.46 16.52 -4.50
C PRO A 56 19.35 17.00 -5.66
N ASN A 57 20.67 16.79 -5.54
CA ASN A 57 21.64 17.11 -6.59
C ASN A 57 22.22 15.87 -7.29
N TYR A 58 21.82 14.67 -6.87
CA TYR A 58 22.10 13.44 -7.58
C TYR A 58 20.90 12.48 -7.53
N VAL A 59 20.79 11.66 -8.58
CA VAL A 59 19.90 10.51 -8.66
C VAL A 59 20.67 9.38 -9.34
N THR A 60 20.83 8.26 -8.65
CA THR A 60 21.60 7.11 -9.11
C THR A 60 20.68 5.90 -9.23
N PRO A 61 20.35 5.45 -10.45
CA PRO A 61 19.73 4.14 -10.64
C PRO A 61 20.79 3.03 -10.46
N HIS A 62 20.42 1.96 -9.77
CA HIS A 62 21.28 0.80 -9.57
C HIS A 62 20.85 -0.35 -10.47
N ASP A 63 21.82 -1.14 -10.97
CA ASP A 63 21.57 -2.38 -11.70
C ASP A 63 21.15 -3.49 -10.72
N TRP A 64 19.92 -3.39 -10.22
CA TRP A 64 19.39 -4.32 -9.22
C TRP A 64 19.42 -5.76 -9.74
N ILE A 65 19.05 -6.00 -11.01
CA ILE A 65 19.04 -7.35 -11.58
C ILE A 65 20.48 -7.90 -11.68
N GLY A 66 21.43 -7.11 -12.18
CA GLY A 66 22.83 -7.51 -12.24
C GLY A 66 23.43 -7.76 -10.86
N ASN A 67 23.09 -6.94 -9.87
CA ASN A 67 23.51 -7.13 -8.48
C ASN A 67 22.94 -8.44 -7.91
N VAL A 68 21.64 -8.70 -8.10
CA VAL A 68 21.02 -9.96 -7.67
C VAL A 68 21.69 -11.17 -8.31
N LEU A 69 21.93 -11.15 -9.62
CA LEU A 69 22.63 -12.24 -10.31
C LEU A 69 24.06 -12.43 -9.79
N ARG A 70 24.75 -11.33 -9.46
CA ARG A 70 26.09 -11.37 -8.85
C ARG A 70 26.04 -12.01 -7.46
N ILE A 71 25.10 -11.60 -6.61
CA ILE A 71 24.93 -12.14 -5.25
C ILE A 71 24.60 -13.63 -5.31
N VAL A 72 23.69 -14.05 -6.18
CA VAL A 72 23.34 -15.47 -6.37
C VAL A 72 24.55 -16.28 -6.81
N LYS A 73 25.40 -15.72 -7.67
CA LYS A 73 26.63 -16.39 -8.13
C LYS A 73 27.73 -16.43 -7.07
N SER A 74 27.84 -15.40 -6.23
CA SER A 74 28.90 -15.28 -5.23
C SER A 74 28.57 -15.93 -3.89
N THR A 75 27.28 -16.13 -3.57
CA THR A 75 26.82 -16.57 -2.26
C THR A 75 26.18 -17.95 -2.34
N GLY A 76 26.90 -18.99 -1.90
CA GLY A 76 26.43 -20.38 -1.99
C GLY A 76 25.33 -20.76 -0.99
N SER A 77 25.11 -19.96 0.05
CA SER A 77 24.13 -20.19 1.11
C SER A 77 22.88 -19.33 0.91
N ALA A 78 21.70 -19.96 0.81
CA ALA A 78 20.44 -19.23 0.65
C ALA A 78 20.09 -18.36 1.87
N ALA A 79 20.51 -18.78 3.06
CA ALA A 79 20.27 -18.05 4.31
C ALA A 79 21.01 -16.71 4.34
N ASP A 80 22.16 -16.62 3.67
CA ASP A 80 22.95 -15.39 3.56
C ASP A 80 22.56 -14.60 2.30
N MET A 81 22.25 -15.32 1.22
CA MET A 81 21.90 -14.74 -0.08
C MET A 81 20.61 -13.90 -0.03
N VAL A 82 19.55 -14.42 0.60
CA VAL A 82 18.23 -13.76 0.61
C VAL A 82 18.26 -12.41 1.36
N PRO A 83 18.81 -12.31 2.59
CA PRO A 83 18.94 -11.03 3.30
C PRO A 83 19.71 -9.97 2.51
N ILE A 84 20.76 -10.37 1.77
CA ILE A 84 21.53 -9.43 0.96
C ILE A 84 20.68 -8.93 -0.22
N ILE A 85 20.00 -9.82 -0.93
CA ILE A 85 19.15 -9.47 -2.08
C ILE A 85 18.02 -8.52 -1.68
N ILE A 86 17.38 -8.75 -0.52
CA ILE A 86 16.27 -7.89 -0.11
C ILE A 86 16.75 -6.46 0.18
N ASP A 87 17.96 -6.26 0.72
CA ASP A 87 18.47 -4.93 1.06
C ASP A 87 19.14 -4.18 -0.10
N GLU A 88 19.16 -4.76 -1.31
CA GLU A 88 19.67 -4.09 -2.51
C GLU A 88 18.79 -2.93 -2.99
N TRP A 89 19.44 -1.83 -3.38
CA TRP A 89 18.76 -0.60 -3.76
C TRP A 89 18.41 -0.62 -5.25
N LEU A 90 17.27 -0.01 -5.60
CA LEU A 90 16.87 0.22 -6.98
C LEU A 90 17.27 1.61 -7.45
N ILE A 91 16.99 2.61 -6.63
CA ILE A 91 17.26 4.03 -6.91
C ILE A 91 17.72 4.67 -5.61
N GLU A 92 18.74 5.50 -5.71
CA GLU A 92 19.17 6.43 -4.68
C GLU A 92 19.02 7.86 -5.19
N ALA A 93 18.49 8.77 -4.37
CA ALA A 93 18.44 10.20 -4.66
C ALA A 93 18.79 10.98 -3.40
N GLY A 94 19.62 12.01 -3.53
CA GLY A 94 20.09 12.72 -2.34
C GLY A 94 20.80 14.02 -2.63
N ARG A 95 21.44 14.54 -1.60
CA ARG A 95 22.30 15.72 -1.71
C ARG A 95 23.71 15.43 -1.22
N ILE A 96 24.69 15.69 -2.09
CA ILE A 96 26.11 15.75 -1.75
C ILE A 96 26.50 17.21 -1.53
N ASN A 97 27.11 17.52 -0.39
CA ASN A 97 27.73 18.81 -0.14
C ASN A 97 29.22 18.76 -0.48
N TYR A 98 29.59 19.47 -1.54
CA TYR A 98 30.95 19.53 -2.06
C TYR A 98 31.87 20.52 -1.33
N ASP A 99 31.34 21.32 -0.40
CA ASP A 99 32.14 22.24 0.41
C ASP A 99 33.12 21.48 1.32
N TYR A 100 32.83 20.20 1.60
CA TYR A 100 33.66 19.29 2.41
C TYR A 100 34.70 18.50 1.57
N GLY A 101 35.25 19.10 0.51
CA GLY A 101 36.32 18.51 -0.29
C GLY A 101 35.81 17.48 -1.30
N HIS A 102 35.83 16.19 -0.97
CA HIS A 102 35.40 15.11 -1.89
C HIS A 102 33.88 14.92 -1.98
N GLY A 103 33.11 15.73 -1.24
CA GLY A 103 31.67 15.61 -1.16
C GLY A 103 31.23 14.71 -0.01
N VAL A 104 30.33 15.20 0.84
CA VAL A 104 29.67 14.40 1.89
C VAL A 104 28.18 14.33 1.59
N VAL A 105 27.62 13.10 1.55
CA VAL A 105 26.18 12.89 1.36
C VAL A 105 25.44 13.38 2.60
N GLU A 106 24.82 14.56 2.55
CA GLU A 106 24.08 15.16 3.68
C GLU A 106 22.82 14.37 4.04
N TRP A 107 22.08 13.98 3.01
CA TRP A 107 20.89 13.17 3.10
C TRP A 107 20.69 12.40 1.80
N SER A 108 20.06 11.24 1.94
CA SER A 108 19.74 10.39 0.82
C SER A 108 18.47 9.60 1.10
N PHE A 109 17.77 9.35 0.02
CA PHE A 109 16.50 8.69 -0.09
C PHE A 109 16.71 7.49 -1.00
N THR A 110 16.30 6.30 -0.55
CA THR A 110 16.50 5.06 -1.32
C THR A 110 15.18 4.37 -1.56
N ILE A 111 15.05 3.73 -2.71
CA ILE A 111 13.93 2.85 -3.02
C ILE A 111 14.47 1.42 -3.02
N ILE A 112 14.02 0.62 -2.06
CA ILE A 112 14.36 -0.80 -1.94
C ILE A 112 13.16 -1.62 -2.45
N PRO A 113 13.33 -2.54 -3.43
CA PRO A 113 12.21 -3.25 -4.07
C PRO A 113 11.29 -3.98 -3.11
N HIS A 114 11.83 -4.68 -2.08
CA HIS A 114 10.98 -5.42 -1.15
C HIS A 114 10.11 -4.49 -0.29
N LYS A 115 10.67 -3.36 0.19
CA LYS A 115 9.94 -2.35 0.97
C LYS A 115 8.89 -1.65 0.11
N TRP A 116 9.24 -1.31 -1.12
CA TRP A 116 8.28 -0.77 -2.10
C TRP A 116 7.13 -1.75 -2.32
N GLY A 117 7.43 -3.04 -2.46
CA GLY A 117 6.43 -4.11 -2.56
C GLY A 117 5.51 -4.21 -1.35
N LEU A 118 6.03 -4.04 -0.13
CA LEU A 118 5.23 -4.01 1.10
C LEU A 118 4.30 -2.79 1.16
N VAL A 119 4.78 -1.61 0.77
CA VAL A 119 3.95 -0.40 0.67
C VAL A 119 2.89 -0.57 -0.43
N ALA A 120 3.23 -1.21 -1.55
CA ALA A 120 2.29 -1.53 -2.63
C ALA A 120 1.22 -2.53 -2.17
N LEU A 121 1.59 -3.54 -1.37
CA LEU A 121 0.67 -4.48 -0.75
C LEU A 121 -0.26 -3.77 0.24
N ALA A 122 0.26 -2.88 1.07
CA ALA A 122 -0.56 -2.05 1.95
C ALA A 122 -1.55 -1.19 1.15
N GLY A 123 -1.10 -0.59 0.03
CA GLY A 123 -1.95 0.12 -0.93
C GLY A 123 -3.02 -0.78 -1.54
N ALA A 124 -2.67 -2.00 -1.98
CA ALA A 124 -3.62 -2.97 -2.53
C ALA A 124 -4.72 -3.34 -1.51
N LEU A 125 -4.33 -3.59 -0.26
CA LEU A 125 -5.27 -3.88 0.82
C LEU A 125 -6.14 -2.66 1.17
N LEU A 126 -5.58 -1.46 1.15
CA LEU A 126 -6.34 -0.22 1.30
C LEU A 126 -7.37 -0.06 0.17
N GLY A 127 -6.95 -0.27 -1.08
CA GLY A 127 -7.83 -0.26 -2.24
C GLY A 127 -8.94 -1.30 -2.16
N LEU A 128 -8.65 -2.50 -1.64
CA LEU A 128 -9.64 -3.53 -1.37
C LEU A 128 -10.65 -3.09 -0.30
N ASN A 129 -10.19 -2.54 0.82
CA ASN A 129 -11.07 -2.01 1.87
C ASN A 129 -11.97 -0.90 1.32
N VAL A 130 -11.42 0.04 0.54
CA VAL A 130 -12.18 1.11 -0.11
C VAL A 130 -13.21 0.55 -1.10
N ALA A 131 -12.83 -0.41 -1.95
CA ALA A 131 -13.75 -1.02 -2.91
C ALA A 131 -14.92 -1.71 -2.21
N LEU A 132 -14.65 -2.46 -1.13
CA LEU A 132 -15.68 -3.11 -0.32
C LEU A 132 -16.61 -2.10 0.36
N LEU A 133 -16.05 -1.02 0.92
CA LEU A 133 -16.84 0.05 1.53
C LEU A 133 -17.74 0.76 0.52
N LEU A 134 -17.26 0.98 -0.72
CA LEU A 134 -18.06 1.60 -1.79
C LEU A 134 -19.14 0.67 -2.34
N GLU A 135 -18.97 -0.65 -2.23
CA GLU A 135 -19.93 -1.65 -2.67
C GLU A 135 -20.99 -1.98 -1.60
N GLN A 136 -20.68 -1.78 -0.32
CA GLN A 136 -21.65 -1.86 0.76
C GLN A 136 -22.80 -0.86 0.50
N ARG A 137 -24.02 -1.36 0.37
CA ARG A 137 -25.20 -0.52 0.18
C ARG A 137 -25.31 0.42 1.38
N ILE A 138 -25.39 1.71 1.07
CA ILE A 138 -25.67 2.84 1.96
C ILE A 138 -26.61 2.37 3.10
N PRO A 139 -26.16 2.31 4.37
CA PRO A 139 -27.05 2.06 5.49
C PRO A 139 -28.20 3.07 5.44
N ALA A 140 -29.43 2.58 5.62
CA ALA A 140 -30.64 3.41 5.58
C ALA A 140 -30.62 4.54 6.63
N THR A 141 -29.69 4.51 7.59
CA THR A 141 -29.56 5.51 8.66
C THR A 141 -28.16 6.13 8.72
N LEU A 142 -28.12 7.45 8.98
CA LEU A 142 -26.88 8.23 9.13
C LEU A 142 -26.01 7.72 10.30
N ALA A 143 -26.63 7.24 11.37
CA ALA A 143 -25.95 6.69 12.55
C ALA A 143 -25.19 5.37 12.23
N GLY A 144 -25.78 4.50 11.41
CA GLY A 144 -25.13 3.26 10.96
C GLY A 144 -23.89 3.55 10.11
N LYS A 145 -23.93 4.57 9.25
CA LYS A 145 -22.77 5.03 8.47
C LYS A 145 -21.62 5.52 9.33
N CYS A 146 -21.92 6.32 10.36
CA CYS A 146 -20.89 6.94 11.19
C CYS A 146 -20.16 5.90 12.08
N ILE A 147 -20.91 4.93 12.62
CA ILE A 147 -20.34 3.86 13.45
C ILE A 147 -19.52 2.87 12.61
N GLN A 148 -19.99 2.54 11.41
CA GLN A 148 -19.28 1.64 10.49
C GLN A 148 -18.02 2.30 9.90
N ALA A 149 -18.13 3.57 9.49
CA ALA A 149 -17.00 4.35 9.00
C ALA A 149 -15.92 4.57 10.08
N SER A 150 -16.30 4.82 11.34
CA SER A 150 -15.33 5.02 12.42
C SER A 150 -14.60 3.73 12.81
N ARG A 151 -15.30 2.59 12.90
CA ARG A 151 -14.68 1.31 13.32
C ARG A 151 -13.72 0.74 12.27
N PHE A 152 -14.13 0.68 11.00
CA PHE A 152 -13.29 0.13 9.94
C PHE A 152 -12.29 1.16 9.40
N GLY A 153 -12.64 2.44 9.44
CA GLY A 153 -11.77 3.54 9.00
C GLY A 153 -10.54 3.73 9.89
N LEU A 154 -10.67 3.55 11.21
CA LEU A 154 -9.53 3.63 12.13
C LEU A 154 -8.55 2.46 11.91
N LEU A 155 -9.06 1.22 11.81
CA LEU A 155 -8.21 0.04 11.61
C LEU A 155 -7.49 0.09 10.26
N THR A 156 -8.18 0.54 9.22
CA THR A 156 -7.63 0.69 7.87
C THR A 156 -6.57 1.80 7.82
N SER A 157 -6.87 2.97 8.39
CA SER A 157 -5.94 4.11 8.40
C SER A 157 -4.70 3.81 9.22
N LEU A 158 -4.87 3.31 10.46
CA LEU A 158 -3.75 2.99 11.34
C LEU A 158 -2.90 1.85 10.78
N GLY A 159 -3.53 0.80 10.24
CA GLY A 159 -2.83 -0.31 9.59
C GLY A 159 -2.00 0.15 8.40
N SER A 160 -2.57 1.00 7.53
CA SER A 160 -1.84 1.56 6.39
C SER A 160 -0.69 2.47 6.80
N PHE A 161 -0.88 3.31 7.83
CA PHE A 161 0.16 4.18 8.37
C PHE A 161 1.32 3.36 8.96
N CYS A 162 1.04 2.42 9.85
CA CYS A 162 2.04 1.57 10.48
C CYS A 162 2.82 0.75 9.45
N ALA A 163 2.13 0.14 8.49
CA ALA A 163 2.77 -0.62 7.42
C ALA A 163 3.63 0.26 6.50
N SER A 164 3.22 1.50 6.22
CA SER A 164 3.99 2.37 5.32
C SER A 164 5.20 2.99 6.01
N VAL A 165 5.01 3.58 7.20
CA VAL A 165 6.08 4.26 7.95
C VAL A 165 7.24 3.32 8.24
N THR A 166 6.96 2.07 8.61
CA THR A 166 8.00 1.06 8.88
C THR A 166 8.79 0.62 7.64
N ASN A 167 8.32 0.97 6.45
CA ASN A 167 9.00 0.73 5.18
C ASN A 167 9.66 1.98 4.59
N ALA A 168 9.62 3.12 5.31
CA ALA A 168 10.33 4.32 4.93
C ALA A 168 11.86 4.09 4.93
N THR A 169 12.55 4.63 3.94
CA THR A 169 13.97 4.38 3.67
C THR A 169 14.70 5.69 3.39
N VAL A 170 15.14 6.31 4.48
CA VAL A 170 15.82 7.60 4.47
C VAL A 170 17.04 7.50 5.37
N PHE A 171 18.14 8.11 4.96
CA PHE A 171 19.31 8.29 5.80
C PHE A 171 19.89 9.70 5.66
N SER A 172 20.63 10.13 6.68
CA SER A 172 21.31 11.42 6.71
C SER A 172 22.54 11.31 7.60
N VAL A 173 23.57 12.11 7.32
CA VAL A 173 24.82 12.15 8.12
C VAL A 173 24.55 12.28 9.62
N VAL A 174 23.47 12.96 9.99
CA VAL A 174 23.12 13.21 11.40
C VAL A 174 22.53 11.98 12.09
N HIS A 175 21.82 11.10 11.35
CA HIS A 175 20.91 10.10 11.92
C HIS A 175 21.18 8.65 11.46
N CYS A 176 22.42 8.36 11.03
CA CYS A 176 22.97 7.07 10.58
C CYS A 176 23.20 6.96 9.06
N ALA A 177 24.19 6.13 8.71
CA ALA A 177 24.57 5.80 7.33
C ALA A 177 23.73 4.66 6.71
N THR A 178 22.83 4.03 7.47
CA THR A 178 21.99 2.91 7.02
C THR A 178 20.54 3.35 6.83
N PRO A 179 19.89 3.02 5.69
CA PRO A 179 18.51 3.41 5.43
C PRO A 179 17.53 2.64 6.32
N SER A 180 16.93 3.35 7.28
CA SER A 180 15.95 2.78 8.22
C SER A 180 14.68 3.64 8.34
N TRP A 181 13.59 3.00 8.76
CA TRP A 181 12.33 3.70 9.06
C TRP A 181 12.48 4.63 10.26
N VAL A 182 13.37 4.26 11.18
CA VAL A 182 13.77 5.06 12.33
C VAL A 182 14.46 6.35 11.88
N GLY A 183 15.32 6.29 10.86
CA GLY A 183 15.91 7.47 10.24
C GLY A 183 14.86 8.45 9.72
N SER A 184 13.74 7.95 9.19
CA SER A 184 12.62 8.79 8.75
C SER A 184 11.90 9.47 9.92
N LEU A 185 11.74 8.77 11.05
CA LEU A 185 11.18 9.35 12.27
C LEU A 185 12.10 10.40 12.90
N ALA A 186 13.41 10.18 12.88
CA ALA A 186 14.39 11.15 13.33
C ALA A 186 14.45 12.39 12.41
N VAL A 187 14.24 12.18 11.11
CA VAL A 187 14.00 13.27 10.16
C VAL A 187 12.77 14.09 10.58
N LEU A 188 11.71 13.48 11.08
CA LEU A 188 10.55 14.20 11.61
C LEU A 188 10.79 14.89 12.98
N GLY A 189 11.98 14.77 13.56
CA GLY A 189 12.36 15.45 14.80
C GLY A 189 12.10 14.65 16.07
N LEU A 190 11.88 13.33 15.95
CA LEU A 190 11.80 12.44 17.11
C LEU A 190 13.21 12.13 17.63
N ASP A 191 13.35 12.05 18.96
CA ASP A 191 14.64 11.86 19.62
C ASP A 191 15.31 10.53 19.25
N SER A 192 16.52 10.61 18.73
CA SER A 192 17.32 9.47 18.22
C SER A 192 17.58 8.39 19.27
N TYR A 193 17.68 8.75 20.56
CA TYR A 193 18.04 7.80 21.62
C TYR A 193 16.98 6.70 21.81
N ASN A 194 15.69 7.07 21.82
CA ASN A 194 14.59 6.10 21.98
C ASN A 194 14.29 5.34 20.69
N LEU A 195 14.67 5.96 19.57
CA LEU A 195 14.41 5.49 18.22
C LEU A 195 15.21 4.22 17.86
N PHE A 196 16.46 4.09 18.32
CA PHE A 196 17.23 2.84 18.12
C PHE A 196 16.67 1.66 18.92
N ALA A 197 16.08 1.90 20.09
CA ALA A 197 15.47 0.83 20.88
C ALA A 197 14.26 0.19 20.17
N ILE A 198 13.56 0.96 19.34
CA ILE A 198 12.39 0.47 18.59
C ILE A 198 12.75 -0.10 17.22
N GLU A 199 13.95 0.15 16.69
CA GLU A 199 14.38 -0.27 15.35
C GLU A 199 14.08 -1.75 15.02
N PRO A 200 14.39 -2.72 15.91
CA PRO A 200 14.15 -4.14 15.64
C PRO A 200 12.67 -4.51 15.53
N PHE A 201 11.77 -3.66 16.04
CA PHE A 201 10.33 -3.90 15.99
C PHE A 201 9.70 -3.49 14.66
N GLY A 202 10.45 -2.86 13.73
CA GLY A 202 9.95 -2.46 12.42
C GLY A 202 9.21 -3.56 11.66
N PRO A 203 9.79 -4.76 11.47
CA PRO A 203 9.12 -5.88 10.82
C PRO A 203 7.82 -6.29 11.54
N THR A 204 7.84 -6.34 12.88
CA THR A 204 6.66 -6.70 13.68
C THR A 204 5.53 -5.68 13.52
N ILE A 205 5.85 -4.39 13.56
CA ILE A 205 4.87 -3.30 13.36
C ILE A 205 4.30 -3.33 11.94
N SER A 206 5.14 -3.59 10.93
CA SER A 206 4.71 -3.76 9.53
C SER A 206 3.73 -4.91 9.37
N VAL A 207 4.07 -6.09 9.93
CA VAL A 207 3.22 -7.28 9.91
C VAL A 207 1.89 -7.02 10.63
N LEU A 208 1.91 -6.38 11.79
CA LEU A 208 0.70 -6.00 12.51
C LEU A 208 -0.17 -5.02 11.72
N GLY A 209 0.43 -4.05 11.04
CA GLY A 209 -0.29 -3.09 10.19
C GLY A 209 -0.96 -3.76 8.98
N LEU A 210 -0.25 -4.66 8.31
CA LEU A 210 -0.78 -5.47 7.21
C LEU A 210 -1.87 -6.44 7.69
N ALA A 211 -1.68 -7.07 8.85
CA ALA A 211 -2.67 -7.93 9.46
C ALA A 211 -3.95 -7.16 9.81
N ALA A 212 -3.84 -5.96 10.38
CA ALA A 212 -4.97 -5.08 10.66
C ALA A 212 -5.76 -4.74 9.38
N LEU A 213 -5.07 -4.40 8.29
CA LEU A 213 -5.67 -4.15 6.97
C LEU A 213 -6.39 -5.39 6.40
N GLY A 214 -5.76 -6.56 6.52
CA GLY A 214 -6.34 -7.83 6.10
C GLY A 214 -7.57 -8.23 6.91
N ILE A 215 -7.51 -8.08 8.24
CA ILE A 215 -8.65 -8.33 9.14
C ILE A 215 -9.81 -7.40 8.81
N SER A 216 -9.53 -6.10 8.58
CA SER A 216 -10.56 -5.16 8.15
C SER A 216 -11.26 -5.62 6.86
N ALA A 217 -10.50 -6.02 5.85
CA ALA A 217 -11.05 -6.52 4.59
C ALA A 217 -11.88 -7.80 4.78
N LEU A 218 -11.41 -8.74 5.61
CA LEU A 218 -12.15 -9.98 5.91
C LEU A 218 -13.48 -9.71 6.62
N LEU A 219 -13.51 -8.76 7.55
CA LEU A 219 -14.73 -8.37 8.25
C LEU A 219 -15.73 -7.72 7.28
N LEU A 220 -15.27 -6.85 6.38
CA LEU A 220 -16.12 -6.24 5.34
C LEU A 220 -16.69 -7.28 4.36
N LEU A 221 -15.87 -8.25 3.94
CA LEU A 221 -16.32 -9.37 3.09
C LEU A 221 -17.36 -10.25 3.79
N ARG A 222 -17.19 -10.50 5.10
CA ARG A 222 -18.15 -11.28 5.88
C ARG A 222 -19.50 -10.55 5.99
N ASP A 223 -19.47 -9.24 6.19
CA ASP A 223 -20.66 -8.41 6.27
C ASP A 223 -21.43 -8.38 4.93
N GLU A 224 -20.71 -8.24 3.80
CA GLU A 224 -21.27 -8.34 2.44
C GLU A 224 -22.01 -9.67 2.24
N ARG A 225 -21.36 -10.80 2.53
CA ARG A 225 -21.97 -12.15 2.41
C ARG A 225 -23.20 -12.33 3.31
N SER A 226 -23.16 -11.81 4.53
CA SER A 226 -24.30 -11.90 5.46
C SER A 226 -25.50 -11.08 4.98
N SER A 227 -25.24 -9.96 4.32
CA SER A 227 -26.27 -9.09 3.75
C SER A 227 -26.92 -9.72 2.53
N ASP A 228 -26.11 -10.33 1.66
CA ASP A 228 -26.61 -11.08 0.50
C ASP A 228 -27.45 -12.29 0.90
N ALA A 229 -27.04 -13.03 1.94
CA ALA A 229 -27.81 -14.17 2.45
C ALA A 229 -29.18 -13.72 3.00
N ARG A 230 -29.22 -12.61 3.75
CA ARG A 230 -30.48 -12.02 4.26
C ARG A 230 -31.39 -11.53 3.12
N ALA A 231 -30.82 -10.89 2.11
CA ALA A 231 -31.58 -10.41 0.96
C ALA A 231 -32.22 -11.57 0.17
N ARG A 232 -31.50 -12.69 -0.02
CA ARG A 232 -32.04 -13.89 -0.69
C ARG A 232 -33.15 -14.56 0.13
N ALA A 233 -33.03 -14.60 1.45
CA ALA A 233 -34.07 -15.16 2.32
C ALA A 233 -35.34 -14.29 2.39
N ALA A 234 -35.23 -12.99 2.11
CA ALA A 234 -36.35 -12.05 2.14
C ALA A 234 -37.16 -11.98 0.83
N ILE A 235 -36.68 -12.59 -0.27
CA ILE A 235 -37.46 -12.69 -1.51
C ILE A 235 -38.56 -13.72 -1.25
N PRO A 236 -39.85 -13.33 -1.23
CA PRO A 236 -40.95 -14.27 -1.07
C PRO A 236 -40.87 -15.29 -2.21
N GLN A 237 -40.93 -16.58 -1.90
CA GLN A 237 -41.25 -17.58 -2.92
C GLN A 237 -42.70 -17.32 -3.36
N GLU A 238 -42.88 -16.43 -4.34
CA GLU A 238 -44.15 -16.34 -5.06
C GLU A 238 -44.43 -17.70 -5.68
N ALA A 239 -45.63 -18.18 -5.37
CA ALA A 239 -46.11 -19.53 -5.61
C ALA A 239 -45.79 -20.03 -7.01
N VAL A 240 -45.18 -21.21 -7.08
CA VAL A 240 -45.18 -22.04 -8.29
C VAL A 240 -46.67 -22.29 -8.61
N PRO A 241 -47.21 -21.79 -9.73
CA PRO A 241 -48.56 -22.16 -10.11
C PRO A 241 -48.55 -23.65 -10.47
N CYS A 242 -49.32 -24.42 -9.70
CA CYS A 242 -49.66 -25.82 -10.00
C CYS A 242 -50.46 -25.92 -11.31
#